data_AF-A0A9B0TKI4-F1
#
_entry.id   AF-A0A9B0TKI4-F1
#
_cell.length_a   1.000
_cell.length_b   1.000
_cell.length_c   1.000
_cell.angle_alpha   90.00
_cell.angle_beta   90.00
_cell.angle_gamma   90.00
#
_symmetry.space_group_name_H-M   'P 1'
#
loop_
_entity.id
_entity.type
_entity.pdbx_description
1 polymer ?
#
loop_
_entity_poly.entity_id
_entity_poly.type
_entity_poly.pdbx_seq_one_letter_code
_entity_poly.pdbx_strand_id
1 'polypeptide(L)'
;CEIDASTSMWIYVFLGNLLRGIGETPIQPLGISYLDDFACEDNAAFYIGCVQTVAIIGPIFGFLLGSLCAKLYVDIGFMNLDHITITPKDPQWVGAWWLGYLIAGVISLLAAVPFWCLPKSLPRPCGREDTNSSSEEGKFITDYQTPCGKKVKIIEMAKDFLPSLKNLFGNPVYCLYLCASSVQLNSLFGMVTYKPKYIEQQYGQSTSKANFVIVYEDII
;
A
#
# COMPACT_ATOMS: atom_id res chain seq x y z
N CYS A 1 -27.47 -27.27 -4.98
CA CYS A 1 -27.66 -25.81 -4.93
C CYS A 1 -26.83 -25.09 -3.86
N GLU A 2 -25.82 -25.73 -3.26
CA GLU A 2 -24.94 -25.10 -2.27
C GLU A 2 -23.60 -24.63 -2.86
N ILE A 3 -23.24 -25.18 -4.04
CA ILE A 3 -21.98 -24.91 -4.74
C ILE A 3 -21.98 -23.54 -5.45
N ASP A 4 -23.14 -23.03 -5.88
CA ASP A 4 -23.24 -21.73 -6.55
C ASP A 4 -23.16 -20.53 -5.58
N ALA A 5 -23.59 -20.72 -4.33
CA ALA A 5 -23.60 -19.67 -3.31
C ALA A 5 -22.19 -19.42 -2.74
N SER A 6 -21.41 -20.47 -2.48
CA SER A 6 -20.04 -20.35 -1.97
C SER A 6 -19.09 -19.73 -3.01
N THR A 7 -19.27 -20.08 -4.29
CA THR A 7 -18.49 -19.51 -5.40
C THR A 7 -18.79 -18.02 -5.60
N SER A 8 -20.04 -17.59 -5.39
CA SER A 8 -20.43 -16.19 -5.48
C SER A 8 -19.83 -15.30 -4.38
N MET A 9 -19.59 -15.83 -3.17
CA MET A 9 -19.01 -15.05 -2.07
C MET A 9 -17.55 -14.65 -2.32
N TRP A 10 -16.75 -15.53 -2.94
CA TRP A 10 -15.36 -15.24 -3.27
C TRP A 10 -15.20 -14.11 -4.30
N ILE A 11 -16.18 -13.91 -5.17
CA ILE A 11 -16.18 -12.81 -6.14
C ILE A 11 -16.21 -11.46 -5.42
N TYR A 12 -17.00 -11.33 -4.34
CA TYR A 12 -17.05 -10.09 -3.56
C TYR A 12 -15.72 -9.81 -2.85
N VAL A 13 -15.08 -10.85 -2.29
CA VAL A 13 -13.75 -10.73 -1.67
C VAL A 13 -12.70 -10.32 -2.71
N PHE A 14 -12.75 -10.91 -3.91
CA PHE A 14 -11.88 -10.56 -5.02
C PHE A 14 -12.10 -9.10 -5.45
N LEU A 15 -13.34 -8.69 -5.69
CA LEU A 15 -13.69 -7.34 -6.12
C LEU A 15 -13.28 -6.30 -5.07
N GLY A 16 -13.46 -6.61 -3.77
CA GLY A 16 -13.00 -5.77 -2.67
C GLY A 16 -11.49 -5.58 -2.67
N ASN A 17 -10.71 -6.66 -2.85
CA ASN A 17 -9.25 -6.57 -2.95
C ASN A 17 -8.77 -5.84 -4.21
N LEU A 18 -9.48 -6.00 -5.33
CA LEU A 18 -9.21 -5.25 -6.55
C LEU A 18 -9.42 -3.75 -6.34
N LEU A 19 -10.55 -3.36 -5.75
CA LEU A 19 -10.85 -1.97 -5.43
C LEU A 19 -9.83 -1.38 -4.45
N ARG A 20 -9.44 -2.14 -3.43
CA ARG A 20 -8.37 -1.78 -2.49
C ARG A 20 -7.05 -1.50 -3.23
N GLY A 21 -6.65 -2.38 -4.15
CA GLY A 21 -5.43 -2.22 -4.94
C GLY A 21 -5.45 -0.97 -5.84
N ILE A 22 -6.59 -0.68 -6.48
CA ILE A 22 -6.76 0.54 -7.29
C ILE A 22 -6.61 1.80 -6.43
N GLY A 23 -7.16 1.80 -5.22
CA GLY A 23 -7.06 2.92 -4.28
C GLY A 23 -5.64 3.11 -3.72
N GLU A 24 -4.89 2.03 -3.53
CA GLU A 24 -3.52 2.04 -2.98
C GLU A 24 -2.47 2.51 -4.01
N THR A 25 -2.65 2.13 -5.27
CA THR A 25 -1.69 2.38 -6.37
C THR A 25 -1.17 3.82 -6.46
N PRO A 26 -2.02 4.88 -6.40
CA PRO A 26 -1.54 6.25 -6.55
C PRO A 26 -0.93 6.85 -5.29
N ILE A 27 -1.10 6.24 -4.10
CA ILE A 27 -0.75 6.87 -2.81
C ILE A 27 0.75 7.18 -2.76
N GLN A 28 1.59 6.18 -3.04
CA GLN A 28 3.05 6.35 -2.94
C GLN A 28 3.62 7.23 -4.06
N PRO A 29 3.32 7.03 -5.36
CA PRO A 29 3.83 7.88 -6.41
C PRO A 29 3.39 9.34 -6.26
N LEU A 30 2.10 9.59 -6.02
CA LEU A 30 1.60 10.97 -5.88
C LEU A 30 2.09 11.62 -4.58
N GLY A 31 2.20 10.85 -3.49
CA GLY A 31 2.70 11.34 -2.21
C GLY A 31 4.15 11.80 -2.30
N ILE A 32 5.01 11.01 -2.95
CA ILE A 32 6.43 11.37 -3.15
C ILE A 32 6.56 12.58 -4.08
N SER A 33 5.86 12.59 -5.23
CA SER A 33 5.92 13.73 -6.16
C SER A 33 5.42 15.03 -5.51
N TYR A 34 4.34 14.96 -4.73
CA TYR A 34 3.87 16.10 -3.97
C TYR A 34 4.92 16.59 -2.97
N LEU A 35 5.55 15.68 -2.22
CA LEU A 35 6.55 16.04 -1.24
C LEU A 35 7.79 16.68 -1.87
N ASP A 36 8.22 16.16 -3.02
CA ASP A 36 9.34 16.67 -3.80
C ASP A 36 9.05 18.08 -4.39
N ASP A 37 7.82 18.30 -4.86
CA ASP A 37 7.40 19.59 -5.43
C ASP A 37 7.31 20.73 -4.40
N PHE A 38 7.07 20.41 -3.13
CA PHE A 38 6.84 21.39 -2.06
C PHE A 38 7.96 21.45 -1.02
N ALA A 39 8.90 20.51 -1.00
CA ALA A 39 10.08 20.60 -0.17
C ALA A 39 11.16 21.49 -0.82
N CYS A 40 11.93 22.22 0.00
CA CYS A 40 13.15 22.84 -0.50
C CYS A 40 14.18 21.75 -0.82
N GLU A 41 14.98 21.94 -1.88
CA GLU A 41 15.89 20.92 -2.42
C GLU A 41 16.83 20.34 -1.36
N ASP A 42 17.29 21.16 -0.42
CA ASP A 42 18.16 20.75 0.69
C ASP A 42 17.49 19.80 1.70
N ASN A 43 16.15 19.82 1.79
CA ASN A 43 15.38 19.07 2.78
C ASN A 43 14.45 18.01 2.17
N ALA A 44 14.30 17.95 0.85
CA ALA A 44 13.40 17.02 0.16
C ALA A 44 13.74 15.55 0.48
N ALA A 45 15.02 15.19 0.40
CA ALA A 45 15.50 13.85 0.72
C ALA A 45 15.18 13.45 2.17
N PHE A 46 15.27 14.39 3.13
CA PHE A 46 14.96 14.12 4.54
C PHE A 46 13.46 13.82 4.71
N TYR A 47 12.58 14.63 4.14
CA TYR A 47 11.13 14.40 4.25
C TYR A 47 10.70 13.11 3.56
N ILE A 48 11.23 12.80 2.37
CA ILE A 48 10.99 11.52 1.69
C ILE A 48 11.46 10.37 2.57
N GLY A 49 12.62 10.49 3.21
CA GLY A 49 13.13 9.52 4.17
C GLY A 49 12.16 9.26 5.33
N CYS A 50 11.62 10.32 5.95
CA CYS A 50 10.63 10.19 7.02
C CYS A 50 9.38 9.44 6.56
N VAL A 51 8.84 9.75 5.37
CA VAL A 51 7.66 9.06 4.82
C VAL A 51 7.96 7.58 4.60
N GLN A 52 9.13 7.23 4.06
CA GLN A 52 9.54 5.84 3.85
C GLN A 52 9.72 5.09 5.18
N THR A 53 10.28 5.72 6.22
CA THR A 53 10.39 5.11 7.55
C THR A 53 9.01 4.78 8.13
N VAL A 54 8.04 5.69 8.02
CA VAL A 54 6.67 5.45 8.47
C VAL A 54 6.03 4.29 7.68
N ALA A 55 6.29 4.20 6.38
CA ALA A 55 5.80 3.08 5.55
C ALA A 55 6.35 1.73 6.02
N ILE A 56 7.63 1.66 6.42
CA ILE A 56 8.25 0.42 6.95
C ILE A 56 7.67 0.02 8.31
N ILE A 57 7.23 0.98 9.13
CA ILE A 57 6.60 0.70 10.43
C ILE A 57 5.15 0.19 10.27
N GLY A 58 4.47 0.54 9.17
CA GLY A 58 3.08 0.16 8.90
C GLY A 58 2.77 -1.34 9.08
N PRO A 59 3.56 -2.27 8.49
CA PRO A 59 3.39 -3.71 8.67
C PRO A 59 3.34 -4.17 10.14
N ILE A 60 4.13 -3.56 11.03
CA ILE A 60 4.16 -3.89 12.47
C ILE A 60 2.76 -3.67 13.07
N PHE A 61 2.17 -2.50 12.84
CA PHE A 61 0.82 -2.19 13.29
C PHE A 61 -0.25 -3.06 12.61
N GLY A 62 -0.04 -3.42 11.34
CA GLY A 62 -0.92 -4.34 10.61
C GLY A 62 -0.96 -5.73 11.21
N PHE A 63 0.20 -6.34 11.49
CA PHE A 63 0.27 -7.65 12.13
C PHE A 63 -0.21 -7.63 13.59
N LEU A 64 0.02 -6.54 14.33
CA LEU A 64 -0.55 -6.35 15.68
C LEU A 64 -2.08 -6.33 15.63
N LEU A 65 -2.66 -5.51 14.76
CA LEU A 65 -4.11 -5.43 14.58
C LEU A 65 -4.68 -6.78 14.13
N GLY A 66 -4.01 -7.47 13.20
CA GLY A 66 -4.37 -8.81 12.74
C GLY A 66 -4.31 -9.85 13.86
N SER A 67 -3.30 -9.77 14.75
CA SER A 67 -3.20 -10.63 15.94
C SER A 67 -4.37 -10.42 16.89
N LEU A 68 -4.74 -9.15 17.16
CA LEU A 68 -5.88 -8.81 18.01
C LEU A 68 -7.21 -9.29 17.41
N CYS A 69 -7.43 -9.05 16.11
CA CYS A 69 -8.63 -9.52 15.42
C CYS A 69 -8.71 -11.05 15.40
N ALA A 70 -7.58 -11.74 15.26
CA ALA A 70 -7.53 -13.20 15.27
C ALA A 70 -7.77 -13.84 16.64
N LYS A 71 -7.67 -13.08 17.75
CA LYS A 71 -8.06 -13.54 19.09
C LYS A 71 -9.56 -13.56 19.32
N LEU A 72 -10.33 -12.90 18.46
CA LEU A 72 -11.78 -12.86 18.53
C LEU A 72 -12.36 -13.88 17.54
N TYR A 73 -13.36 -14.64 17.95
CA TYR A 73 -14.03 -15.59 17.06
C TYR A 73 -14.82 -14.84 15.98
N VAL A 74 -14.91 -15.41 14.78
CA VAL A 74 -15.52 -14.77 13.59
C VAL A 74 -16.95 -14.26 13.84
N ASP A 75 -17.73 -15.00 14.64
CA ASP A 75 -19.13 -14.70 14.97
C ASP A 75 -19.28 -13.98 16.33
N ILE A 76 -18.41 -13.02 16.61
CA ILE A 76 -18.48 -12.23 17.85
C ILE A 76 -19.84 -11.53 17.97
N GLY A 77 -20.57 -11.81 19.05
CA GLY A 77 -21.90 -11.24 19.32
C GLY A 77 -23.10 -12.02 18.76
N PHE A 78 -22.88 -13.04 17.92
CA PHE A 78 -23.95 -13.91 17.39
C PHE A 78 -23.98 -15.30 18.06
N MET A 79 -22.88 -15.75 18.66
CA MET A 79 -22.81 -17.00 19.42
C MET A 79 -22.38 -16.76 20.88
N ASN A 80 -23.08 -17.41 21.82
CA ASN A 80 -22.64 -17.51 23.21
C ASN A 80 -21.51 -18.54 23.28
N LEU A 81 -20.27 -18.08 23.36
CA LEU A 81 -19.06 -18.90 23.58
C LEU A 81 -19.13 -19.71 24.90
N ASP A 82 -20.03 -19.34 25.82
CA ASP A 82 -20.30 -20.09 27.05
C ASP A 82 -20.93 -21.47 26.80
N HIS A 83 -21.56 -21.68 25.63
CA HIS A 83 -22.25 -22.93 25.30
C HIS A 83 -21.42 -23.89 24.43
N ILE A 84 -20.32 -23.42 23.81
CA ILE A 84 -19.43 -24.23 22.96
C ILE A 84 -17.98 -23.85 23.26
N THR A 85 -17.24 -24.78 23.86
CA THR A 85 -15.86 -24.60 24.33
C THR A 85 -14.83 -24.60 23.19
N ILE A 86 -15.00 -23.76 22.16
CA ILE A 86 -14.01 -23.63 21.08
C ILE A 86 -12.86 -22.74 21.58
N THR A 87 -11.67 -23.32 21.65
CA THR A 87 -10.45 -22.65 22.07
C THR A 87 -9.74 -22.06 20.84
N PRO A 88 -9.00 -20.94 20.94
CA PRO A 88 -8.21 -20.38 19.82
C PRO A 88 -7.14 -21.28 19.20
N LYS A 89 -6.91 -22.47 19.77
CA LYS A 89 -6.02 -23.50 19.23
C LYS A 89 -6.75 -24.55 18.38
N ASP A 90 -8.07 -24.58 18.44
CA ASP A 90 -8.85 -25.56 17.70
C ASP A 90 -8.83 -25.25 16.20
N PRO A 91 -8.78 -26.28 15.34
CA PRO A 91 -8.73 -26.09 13.88
C PRO A 91 -10.00 -25.43 13.30
N GLN A 92 -11.10 -25.40 14.08
CA GLN A 92 -12.34 -24.73 13.71
C GLN A 92 -12.35 -23.24 14.10
N TRP A 93 -11.31 -22.75 14.77
CA TRP A 93 -11.19 -21.34 15.13
C TRP A 93 -10.88 -20.51 13.88
N VAL A 94 -11.83 -19.69 13.47
CA VAL A 94 -11.63 -18.65 12.47
C VAL A 94 -11.67 -17.32 13.21
N GLY A 95 -10.57 -16.58 13.14
CA GLY A 95 -10.49 -15.24 13.71
C GLY A 95 -11.41 -14.26 12.99
N ALA A 96 -11.80 -13.17 13.66
CA ALA A 96 -12.61 -12.09 13.09
C ALA A 96 -11.83 -11.24 12.07
N TRP A 97 -11.42 -11.85 10.97
CA TRP A 97 -10.59 -11.24 9.90
C TRP A 97 -11.24 -10.00 9.27
N TRP A 98 -12.57 -9.97 9.19
CA TRP A 98 -13.34 -8.86 8.63
C TRP A 98 -13.20 -7.57 9.46
N LEU A 99 -12.97 -7.71 10.77
CA LEU A 99 -12.87 -6.56 11.68
C LEU A 99 -11.65 -5.68 11.35
N GLY A 100 -10.55 -6.30 10.94
CA GLY A 100 -9.34 -5.58 10.52
C GLY A 100 -9.59 -4.64 9.34
N TYR A 101 -10.37 -5.10 8.35
CA TYR A 101 -10.75 -4.28 7.20
C TYR A 101 -11.62 -3.07 7.59
N LEU A 102 -12.55 -3.25 8.53
CA LEU A 102 -13.38 -2.13 9.01
C LEU A 102 -12.55 -1.10 9.77
N ILE A 103 -11.69 -1.54 10.68
CA ILE A 103 -10.83 -0.64 11.46
C ILE A 103 -9.88 0.13 10.53
N ALA A 104 -9.20 -0.56 9.62
CA ALA A 104 -8.31 0.07 8.65
C ALA A 104 -9.07 1.04 7.72
N GLY A 105 -10.29 0.69 7.30
CA GLY A 105 -11.15 1.53 6.49
C GLY A 105 -11.54 2.83 7.20
N VAL A 106 -11.95 2.76 8.47
CA VAL A 106 -12.29 3.94 9.28
C VAL A 106 -11.07 4.82 9.47
N ILE A 107 -9.90 4.26 9.81
CA ILE A 107 -8.66 5.03 9.96
C ILE A 107 -8.31 5.74 8.64
N SER A 108 -8.46 5.04 7.50
CA SER A 108 -8.19 5.60 6.18
C SER A 108 -9.16 6.75 5.84
N LEU A 109 -10.44 6.61 6.17
CA LEU A 109 -11.43 7.69 5.99
C LEU A 109 -11.11 8.89 6.87
N LEU A 110 -10.73 8.68 8.13
CA LEU A 110 -10.31 9.76 9.03
C LEU A 110 -9.05 10.45 8.53
N ALA A 111 -8.09 9.70 7.98
CA ALA A 111 -6.89 10.25 7.37
C ALA A 111 -7.18 11.05 6.09
N ALA A 112 -8.23 10.70 5.34
CA ALA A 112 -8.63 11.46 4.13
C ALA A 112 -9.22 12.84 4.45
N VAL A 113 -9.81 13.04 5.63
CA VAL A 113 -10.41 14.33 6.05
C VAL A 113 -9.41 15.49 6.01
N PRO A 114 -8.22 15.42 6.66
CA PRO A 114 -7.24 16.51 6.59
C PRO A 114 -6.73 16.75 5.16
N PHE A 115 -6.60 15.71 4.32
CA PHE A 115 -6.24 15.89 2.92
C PHE A 115 -7.30 16.68 2.13
N TRP A 116 -8.59 16.50 2.45
CA TRP A 116 -9.66 17.31 1.84
C TRP A 116 -9.57 18.79 2.25
N CYS A 117 -9.11 19.05 3.47
CA CYS A 117 -8.93 20.40 3.99
C CYS A 117 -7.66 21.11 3.47
N LEU A 118 -6.81 20.43 2.69
CA LEU A 118 -5.63 21.07 2.09
C LEU A 118 -6.05 22.08 1.02
N PRO A 119 -5.44 23.29 1.00
CA PRO A 119 -5.74 24.28 -0.01
C PRO A 119 -5.35 23.75 -1.40
N LYS A 120 -6.18 24.04 -2.41
CA LYS A 120 -5.97 23.61 -3.81
C LYS A 120 -4.64 24.07 -4.42
N SER A 121 -3.99 25.06 -3.80
CA SER A 121 -2.69 25.57 -4.16
C SER A 121 -1.92 25.89 -2.88
N LEU A 122 -0.80 25.19 -2.68
CA LEU A 122 0.16 25.55 -1.63
C LEU A 122 1.20 26.52 -2.21
N PRO A 123 1.57 27.57 -1.48
CA PRO A 123 2.69 28.43 -1.87
C PRO A 123 3.96 27.60 -1.99
N ARG A 124 4.69 27.72 -3.11
CA ARG A 124 5.99 27.06 -3.27
C ARG A 124 7.01 27.77 -2.34
N PRO A 125 7.61 27.07 -1.35
CA PRO A 125 8.34 27.74 -0.27
C PRO A 125 9.70 28.32 -0.67
N CYS A 126 10.31 27.83 -1.75
CA CYS A 126 11.70 28.15 -2.09
C CYS A 126 11.83 28.54 -3.57
N GLY A 127 12.11 29.82 -3.83
CA GLY A 127 12.98 30.34 -4.91
C GLY A 127 12.80 29.90 -6.36
N ARG A 128 11.79 29.11 -6.73
CA ARG A 128 11.43 28.81 -8.13
C ARG A 128 10.68 30.01 -8.77
N GLU A 129 11.15 31.22 -8.48
CA GLU A 129 10.88 32.40 -9.30
C GLU A 129 11.90 32.39 -10.44
N ASP A 130 11.41 32.05 -11.64
CA ASP A 130 11.89 32.50 -12.95
C ASP A 130 13.34 33.03 -13.02
N THR A 131 14.34 32.15 -12.80
CA THR A 131 15.71 32.49 -13.21
C THR A 131 16.01 31.79 -14.53
N ASN A 132 15.82 32.55 -15.61
CA ASN A 132 16.35 32.25 -16.94
C ASN A 132 17.89 32.07 -16.86
N SER A 133 18.37 30.83 -16.76
CA SER A 133 19.71 30.45 -17.22
C SER A 133 19.87 28.92 -17.33
N SER A 134 19.78 28.43 -18.56
CA SER A 134 20.57 27.31 -19.10
C SER A 134 20.73 26.02 -18.25
N SER A 135 19.65 25.25 -18.12
CA SER A 135 19.73 23.78 -18.05
C SER A 135 18.43 23.20 -18.61
N GLU A 136 18.55 22.36 -19.63
CA GLU A 136 17.45 21.90 -20.50
C GLU A 136 16.50 20.84 -19.89
N GLU A 137 16.55 20.55 -18.60
CA GLU A 137 15.76 19.43 -18.01
C GLU A 137 14.50 19.84 -17.23
N GLY A 138 14.18 21.13 -17.09
CA GLY A 138 13.08 21.59 -16.22
C GLY A 138 11.79 22.10 -16.92
N LYS A 139 11.75 22.19 -18.25
CA LYS A 139 10.69 22.93 -18.97
C LYS A 139 9.33 22.22 -19.11
N PHE A 140 9.16 21.05 -18.53
CA PHE A 140 7.94 20.26 -18.73
C PHE A 140 6.73 20.71 -17.89
N ILE A 141 6.94 21.52 -16.85
CA ILE A 141 5.89 21.79 -15.84
C ILE A 141 5.48 23.28 -15.77
N THR A 142 6.07 24.18 -16.55
CA THR A 142 5.77 25.63 -16.46
C THR A 142 4.73 26.14 -17.47
N ASP A 143 3.80 25.29 -17.92
CA ASP A 143 2.71 25.72 -18.82
C ASP A 143 1.35 25.16 -18.35
N TYR A 144 0.94 25.60 -17.16
CA TYR A 144 -0.25 25.13 -16.42
C TYR A 144 -1.49 26.04 -16.51
N GLN A 145 -1.54 27.03 -17.42
CA GLN A 145 -2.74 27.86 -17.57
C GLN A 145 -3.21 27.96 -19.03
N THR A 146 -3.95 26.96 -19.50
CA THR A 146 -5.01 27.16 -20.50
C THR A 146 -6.11 26.07 -20.41
N PRO A 147 -7.42 26.39 -20.48
CA PRO A 147 -8.49 25.48 -20.02
C PRO A 147 -9.06 24.49 -21.06
N CYS A 148 -8.38 24.13 -22.15
CA CYS A 148 -9.02 23.32 -23.22
C CYS A 148 -8.07 22.40 -24.02
N GLY A 149 -7.46 21.36 -23.41
CA GLY A 149 -6.52 20.50 -24.14
C GLY A 149 -6.10 19.16 -23.51
N LYS A 150 -6.87 18.58 -22.57
CA LYS A 150 -6.44 17.39 -21.79
C LYS A 150 -6.06 16.14 -22.61
N LYS A 151 -6.67 15.91 -23.77
CA LYS A 151 -6.36 14.72 -24.61
C LYS A 151 -5.08 14.87 -25.44
N VAL A 152 -4.75 16.09 -25.87
CA VAL A 152 -3.55 16.35 -26.69
C VAL A 152 -2.29 16.20 -25.84
N LYS A 153 -2.32 16.70 -24.59
CA LYS A 153 -1.19 16.60 -23.64
C LYS A 153 -0.79 15.16 -23.32
N ILE A 154 -1.72 14.24 -23.05
CA ILE A 154 -1.37 12.84 -22.71
C ILE A 154 -0.74 12.10 -23.91
N ILE A 155 -1.24 12.35 -25.11
CA ILE A 155 -0.72 11.72 -26.34
C ILE A 155 0.70 12.23 -26.64
N GLU A 156 0.96 13.51 -26.43
CA GLU A 156 2.28 14.11 -26.64
C GLU A 156 3.29 13.62 -25.59
N MET A 157 2.90 13.58 -24.31
CA MET A 157 3.72 12.96 -23.26
C MET A 157 3.99 11.48 -23.52
N ALA A 158 3.00 10.73 -24.02
CA ALA A 158 3.18 9.32 -24.35
C ALA A 158 4.12 9.11 -25.56
N LYS A 159 4.18 10.05 -26.50
CA LYS A 159 5.06 9.96 -27.68
C LYS A 159 6.53 10.01 -27.33
N ASP A 160 6.93 10.76 -26.32
CA ASP A 160 8.33 10.82 -25.86
C ASP A 160 8.64 9.76 -24.80
N PHE A 161 7.61 9.36 -24.03
CA PHE A 161 7.72 8.30 -23.02
C PHE A 161 7.92 6.91 -23.63
N LEU A 162 7.15 6.54 -24.67
CA LEU A 162 7.21 5.19 -25.27
C LEU A 162 8.58 4.84 -25.87
N PRO A 163 9.27 5.71 -26.63
CA PRO A 163 10.63 5.47 -27.11
C PRO A 163 11.64 5.33 -25.96
N SER A 164 11.53 6.18 -24.94
CA SER A 164 12.38 6.13 -23.74
C SER A 164 12.20 4.81 -23.00
N LEU A 165 10.95 4.38 -22.82
CA LEU A 165 10.61 3.09 -22.22
C LEU A 165 11.18 1.92 -23.04
N LYS A 166 11.05 1.99 -24.37
CA LYS A 166 11.61 0.98 -25.28
C LYS A 166 13.14 0.92 -25.19
N ASN A 167 13.83 2.05 -25.13
CA ASN A 167 15.28 2.09 -24.97
C ASN A 167 15.72 1.51 -23.63
N LEU A 168 14.95 1.80 -22.57
CA LEU A 168 15.21 1.30 -21.23
C LEU A 168 15.07 -0.23 -21.15
N PHE A 169 13.99 -0.80 -21.71
CA PHE A 169 13.83 -2.27 -21.83
C PHE A 169 14.76 -2.90 -22.88
N GLY A 170 15.31 -2.12 -23.81
CA GLY A 170 16.34 -2.57 -24.73
C GLY A 170 17.70 -2.77 -24.06
N ASN A 171 17.92 -2.18 -22.88
CA ASN A 171 19.14 -2.37 -22.11
C ASN A 171 19.09 -3.69 -21.32
N PRO A 172 19.91 -4.70 -21.67
CA PRO A 172 19.88 -6.00 -21.00
C PRO A 172 20.25 -5.91 -19.52
N VAL A 173 21.10 -4.97 -19.11
CA VAL A 173 21.48 -4.76 -17.71
C VAL A 173 20.27 -4.27 -16.90
N TYR A 174 19.52 -3.32 -17.46
CA TYR A 174 18.30 -2.82 -16.83
C TYR A 174 17.23 -3.91 -16.72
N CYS A 175 17.01 -4.69 -17.78
CA CYS A 175 16.09 -5.82 -17.74
C CYS A 175 16.49 -6.88 -16.71
N LEU A 176 17.78 -7.23 -16.63
CA LEU A 176 18.28 -8.14 -15.61
C LEU A 176 18.09 -7.57 -14.20
N TYR A 177 18.33 -6.28 -14.01
CA TYR A 177 18.09 -5.59 -12.74
C TYR A 177 16.61 -5.61 -12.34
N LEU A 178 15.69 -5.34 -13.27
CA LEU A 178 14.25 -5.42 -13.03
C LEU A 178 13.81 -6.84 -12.68
N CYS A 179 14.29 -7.85 -13.41
CA CYS A 179 14.00 -9.25 -13.11
C CYS A 179 14.51 -9.63 -11.72
N ALA A 180 15.76 -9.28 -11.38
CA ALA A 180 16.34 -9.55 -10.07
C ALA A 180 15.55 -8.86 -8.95
N SER A 181 15.21 -7.58 -9.11
CA SER A 181 14.42 -6.81 -8.16
C SER A 181 13.02 -7.39 -7.99
N SER A 182 12.38 -7.82 -9.09
CA SER A 182 11.07 -8.46 -9.04
C SER A 182 11.11 -9.77 -8.28
N VAL A 183 12.14 -10.61 -8.50
CA VAL A 183 12.33 -11.87 -7.75
C VAL A 183 12.57 -11.60 -6.28
N GLN A 184 13.41 -10.61 -5.93
CA GLN A 184 13.67 -10.21 -4.55
C GLN A 184 12.40 -9.74 -3.84
N LEU A 185 11.61 -8.87 -4.48
CA LEU A 185 10.34 -8.39 -3.93
C LEU A 185 9.32 -9.51 -3.77
N ASN A 186 9.17 -10.39 -4.77
CA ASN A 186 8.27 -11.55 -4.67
C ASN A 186 8.68 -12.49 -3.53
N SER A 187 9.99 -12.71 -3.34
CA SER A 187 10.50 -13.51 -2.22
C SER A 187 10.19 -12.87 -0.88
N LEU A 188 10.38 -11.56 -0.74
CA LEU A 188 10.06 -10.80 0.47
C LEU A 188 8.56 -10.89 0.81
N PHE A 189 7.69 -10.54 -0.13
CA PHE A 189 6.24 -10.60 0.09
C PHE A 189 5.74 -12.02 0.32
N GLY A 190 6.32 -13.01 -0.36
CA GLY A 190 6.04 -14.43 -0.13
C GLY A 190 6.38 -14.85 1.31
N MET A 191 7.57 -14.51 1.81
CA MET A 191 7.93 -14.79 3.20
C MET A 191 6.98 -14.11 4.17
N VAL A 192 6.75 -12.80 4.05
CA VAL A 192 5.88 -12.04 4.96
C VAL A 192 4.45 -12.62 4.99
N THR A 193 3.91 -13.02 3.84
CA THR A 193 2.54 -13.55 3.73
C THR A 193 2.40 -14.96 4.32
N TYR A 194 3.34 -15.85 4.02
CA TYR A 194 3.21 -17.28 4.37
C TYR A 194 3.86 -17.66 5.70
N LYS A 195 4.79 -16.86 6.23
CA LYS A 195 5.47 -17.14 7.49
C LYS A 195 4.52 -17.29 8.69
N PRO A 196 3.49 -16.44 8.91
CA PRO A 196 2.52 -16.67 9.98
C PRO A 196 1.81 -18.01 9.82
N LYS A 197 1.41 -18.36 8.58
CA LYS A 197 0.71 -19.60 8.29
C LYS A 197 1.59 -20.83 8.50
N TYR A 198 2.86 -20.73 8.14
CA TYR A 198 3.86 -21.75 8.41
C TYR A 198 4.00 -21.99 9.91
N ILE A 199 4.06 -20.93 10.73
CA ILE A 199 4.14 -21.05 12.20
C ILE A 199 2.90 -21.74 12.78
N GLU A 200 1.70 -21.38 12.30
CA GLU A 200 0.46 -22.06 12.70
C GLU A 200 0.51 -23.57 12.43
N GLN A 201 0.85 -23.95 11.19
CA GLN A 201 0.80 -25.34 10.73
C GLN A 201 1.90 -26.21 11.34
N GLN A 202 3.13 -25.70 11.39
CA GLN A 202 4.29 -26.49 11.81
C GLN A 202 4.44 -26.56 13.34
N TYR A 203 4.04 -25.51 14.05
CA TYR A 203 4.20 -25.41 15.51
C TYR A 203 2.87 -25.48 16.27
N GLY A 204 1.75 -25.72 15.60
CA GLY A 204 0.43 -25.83 16.22
C GLY A 204 0.02 -24.59 17.02
N GLN A 205 0.52 -23.41 16.63
CA GLN A 205 0.21 -22.16 17.30
C GLN A 205 -1.10 -21.58 16.75
N SER A 206 -1.88 -20.93 17.62
CA SER A 206 -3.06 -20.16 17.19
C SER A 206 -2.67 -19.01 16.26
N THR A 207 -3.55 -18.63 15.32
CA THR A 207 -3.33 -17.51 14.38
C THR A 207 -2.91 -16.20 15.06
N SER A 208 -3.53 -15.86 16.20
CA SER A 208 -3.16 -14.66 16.95
C SER A 208 -1.72 -14.69 17.45
N LYS A 209 -1.29 -15.81 18.01
CA LYS A 209 0.08 -15.99 18.51
C LYS A 209 1.11 -16.04 17.38
N ALA A 210 0.79 -16.68 16.25
CA ALA A 210 1.66 -16.65 15.07
C ALA A 210 1.89 -15.22 14.58
N ASN A 211 0.83 -14.44 14.38
CA ASN A 211 0.92 -13.02 13.98
C ASN A 211 1.71 -12.17 15.00
N PHE A 212 1.56 -12.44 16.30
CA PHE A 212 2.28 -11.71 17.34
C PHE A 212 3.79 -12.03 17.36
N VAL A 213 4.17 -13.28 17.08
CA VAL A 213 5.59 -13.67 17.02
C VAL A 213 6.31 -12.96 15.88
N ILE A 214 5.66 -12.77 14.73
CA ILE A 214 6.22 -12.00 13.61
C ILE A 214 6.57 -10.57 14.05
N VAL A 215 5.63 -9.91 14.73
CA VAL A 215 5.85 -8.55 15.25
C VAL A 215 7.03 -8.50 16.21
N TYR A 216 7.14 -9.48 17.12
CA TYR A 216 8.22 -9.53 18.09
C TYR A 216 9.59 -9.72 17.41
N GLU A 217 9.66 -10.49 16.33
CA GLU A 217 10.87 -10.68 15.54
C GLU A 217 11.23 -9.43 14.72
N ASP A 218 10.26 -8.73 14.14
CA ASP A 218 10.51 -7.51 13.35
C ASP A 218 10.92 -6.30 14.21
N ILE A 219 10.71 -6.35 15.53
CA ILE A 219 11.06 -5.28 16.48
C ILE A 219 12.47 -5.46 17.09
N ILE A 220 13.02 -6.67 17.11
CA ILE A 220 14.30 -7.03 17.77
C ILE A 220 15.41 -7.20 16.75
#